data_AF-L8JD22-F1
#
_entry.id   AF-L8JD22-F1
#
_cell.length_a   1.000
_cell.length_b   1.000
_cell.length_c   1.000
_cell.angle_alpha   90.00
_cell.angle_beta   90.00
_cell.angle_gamma   90.00
#
_symmetry.space_group_name_H-M   'P 1'
#
loop_
_entity.id
_entity.type
_entity.pdbx_description
1 polymer ?
#
loop_
_entity_poly.entity_id
_entity_poly.type
_entity_poly.pdbx_seq_one_letter_code
_entity_poly.pdbx_strand_id
1 'polypeptide(L)'
;MSDENMPNVQAEPDERIRARSAKPKRVKKDRTKKEKKQRTAQEKVKRATFFVLLICIGLFIFYVLADRYIPSTDMARVRGYVIPVTPLVSGRVVEVQVEPNQVVQPGDALIRIDPADYQLAVEEAEQGLVKAGQSVGVQTASVASAQAKLSDALANQAHIRTQASRILAMAKKGIVPKAEADKTRASLASAKAQVESAQANLEQAKTQLGAKGKNNSQMKSALLKLQKAQLDLERTVLRAPAIGGVSNFRLDEGFYARSGQPLLTFVSGEDVWIDAYFRENSLGNMIVGDEVEIVLDYAPGRVFKGKVASIDWGINWGQTEQVGQLASVSSQTGWLRQTQRFPVTIQFDDDSARGLRRVGGQADVIVYTQENSALNIFGRIWIRIVSWLSYVR
;
A
#
# COMPACT_ATOMS: atom_id res chain seq x y z
N MET A 1 16.49 23.52 -101.91
CA MET A 1 15.60 23.57 -103.08
C MET A 1 14.17 23.44 -102.60
N SER A 2 13.21 24.21 -103.08
CA SER A 2 13.29 25.49 -103.81
C SER A 2 11.86 25.94 -104.08
N ASP A 3 11.63 27.25 -104.00
CA ASP A 3 10.69 27.98 -104.87
C ASP A 3 9.19 27.61 -104.76
N GLU A 4 8.25 28.32 -105.39
CA GLU A 4 7.95 29.77 -105.33
C GLU A 4 6.48 29.94 -105.81
N ASN A 5 5.87 31.11 -105.56
CA ASN A 5 4.72 31.72 -106.27
C ASN A 5 3.55 30.88 -106.87
N MET A 6 2.33 31.21 -106.40
CA MET A 6 1.27 31.97 -107.14
C MET A 6 1.24 31.91 -108.69
N PRO A 7 0.08 31.89 -109.40
CA PRO A 7 -1.07 32.80 -109.18
C PRO A 7 -2.50 32.20 -109.45
N ASN A 8 -3.59 32.69 -108.83
CA ASN A 8 -4.60 33.71 -109.26
C ASN A 8 -5.47 33.41 -110.52
N VAL A 9 -6.77 33.80 -110.44
CA VAL A 9 -7.62 34.50 -111.47
C VAL A 9 -9.06 33.92 -111.73
N GLN A 10 -10.09 34.81 -111.62
CA GLN A 10 -11.47 34.83 -112.19
C GLN A 10 -12.55 33.78 -111.78
N ALA A 11 -13.88 34.02 -111.92
CA ALA A 11 -14.72 35.24 -111.76
C ALA A 11 -16.26 34.93 -111.93
N GLU A 12 -17.08 35.39 -110.97
CA GLU A 12 -18.46 35.96 -111.13
C GLU A 12 -19.69 35.15 -111.67
N PRO A 13 -20.96 35.68 -111.55
CA PRO A 13 -21.41 36.92 -110.87
C PRO A 13 -22.43 36.78 -109.69
N ASP A 14 -23.73 37.09 -109.87
CA ASP A 14 -24.60 37.76 -108.87
C ASP A 14 -26.08 37.33 -108.95
N GLU A 15 -26.73 36.96 -107.83
CA GLU A 15 -28.20 37.12 -107.67
C GLU A 15 -28.59 37.77 -106.33
N ARG A 16 -29.54 38.70 -106.39
CA ARG A 16 -29.81 39.71 -105.32
C ARG A 16 -31.22 39.62 -104.76
N ILE A 17 -31.37 39.58 -103.44
CA ILE A 17 -32.54 40.19 -102.75
C ILE A 17 -32.09 40.96 -101.49
N ARG A 18 -32.68 42.15 -101.26
CA ARG A 18 -32.33 43.11 -100.20
C ARG A 18 -33.09 42.85 -98.89
N ALA A 19 -32.48 43.09 -97.72
CA ALA A 19 -33.16 43.76 -96.58
C ALA A 19 -32.23 44.23 -95.42
N ARG A 20 -32.16 45.56 -95.26
CA ARG A 20 -32.13 46.37 -94.01
C ARG A 20 -31.14 46.09 -92.85
N SER A 21 -30.64 47.22 -92.33
CA SER A 21 -29.73 47.36 -91.17
C SER A 21 -30.45 47.46 -89.82
N ALA A 22 -29.81 46.95 -88.74
CA ALA A 22 -30.17 47.25 -87.35
C ALA A 22 -28.96 47.14 -86.40
N LYS A 23 -28.88 48.04 -85.39
CA LYS A 23 -27.73 48.22 -84.48
C LYS A 23 -27.65 47.18 -83.33
N PRO A 24 -26.46 46.88 -82.79
CA PRO A 24 -26.29 45.91 -81.69
C PRO A 24 -26.51 46.54 -80.29
N LYS A 25 -27.59 46.19 -79.58
CA LYS A 25 -27.82 46.56 -78.16
C LYS A 25 -28.57 45.49 -77.34
N ARG A 26 -28.05 44.25 -77.22
CA ARG A 26 -28.53 43.28 -76.19
C ARG A 26 -27.46 42.52 -75.39
N VAL A 27 -26.24 42.32 -75.91
CA VAL A 27 -25.24 41.42 -75.28
C VAL A 27 -24.65 41.91 -73.93
N LYS A 28 -24.62 43.21 -73.64
CA LYS A 28 -24.00 43.74 -72.40
C LYS A 28 -24.82 43.53 -71.10
N LYS A 29 -26.12 43.22 -71.17
CA LYS A 29 -26.99 43.14 -69.97
C LYS A 29 -26.94 41.78 -69.25
N ASP A 30 -26.57 40.70 -69.94
CA ASP A 30 -26.46 39.36 -69.33
C ASP A 30 -25.07 39.07 -68.74
N ARG A 31 -23.99 39.61 -69.31
CA ARG A 31 -22.65 39.52 -68.68
C ARG A 31 -22.65 40.18 -67.30
N THR A 32 -23.19 41.39 -67.19
CA THR A 32 -23.33 42.12 -65.91
C THR A 32 -24.28 41.45 -64.91
N LYS A 33 -25.30 40.70 -65.36
CA LYS A 33 -26.11 39.84 -64.48
C LYS A 33 -25.36 38.59 -64.01
N LYS A 34 -24.63 37.89 -64.88
CA LYS A 34 -23.81 36.71 -64.50
C LYS A 34 -22.70 37.10 -63.53
N GLU A 35 -21.98 38.19 -63.79
CA GLU A 35 -20.93 38.72 -62.90
C GLU A 35 -21.48 39.14 -61.54
N LYS A 36 -22.62 39.84 -61.47
CA LYS A 36 -23.27 40.15 -60.19
C LYS A 36 -23.72 38.89 -59.45
N LYS A 37 -24.29 37.90 -60.15
CA LYS A 37 -24.74 36.63 -59.54
C LYS A 37 -23.54 35.81 -59.02
N GLN A 38 -22.42 35.77 -59.75
CA GLN A 38 -21.16 35.15 -59.32
C GLN A 38 -20.52 35.89 -58.14
N ARG A 39 -20.49 37.23 -58.13
CA ARG A 39 -20.02 38.01 -56.97
C ARG A 39 -20.86 37.75 -55.73
N THR A 40 -22.19 37.75 -55.83
CA THR A 40 -23.05 37.40 -54.68
C THR A 40 -22.90 35.95 -54.23
N ALA A 41 -22.53 35.02 -55.12
CA ALA A 41 -22.22 33.64 -54.75
C ALA A 41 -20.86 33.55 -54.03
N GLN A 42 -19.83 34.23 -54.53
CA GLN A 42 -18.53 34.34 -53.86
C GLN A 42 -18.63 35.04 -52.50
N GLU A 43 -19.46 36.08 -52.35
CA GLU A 43 -19.72 36.74 -51.07
C GLU A 43 -20.46 35.82 -50.08
N LYS A 44 -21.44 35.03 -50.55
CA LYS A 44 -22.09 34.00 -49.72
C LYS A 44 -21.12 32.91 -49.28
N VAL A 45 -20.25 32.43 -50.18
CA VAL A 45 -19.20 31.45 -49.84
C VAL A 45 -18.20 32.07 -48.85
N LYS A 46 -17.70 33.29 -49.08
CA LYS A 46 -16.81 33.98 -48.13
C LYS A 46 -17.44 34.16 -46.75
N ARG A 47 -18.73 34.51 -46.67
CA ARG A 47 -19.47 34.57 -45.40
C ARG A 47 -19.60 33.19 -44.75
N ALA A 48 -19.94 32.14 -45.50
CA ALA A 48 -20.02 30.78 -44.98
C ALA A 48 -18.66 30.28 -44.47
N THR A 49 -17.57 30.47 -45.23
CA THR A 49 -16.20 30.16 -44.80
C THR A 49 -15.81 30.96 -43.56
N PHE A 50 -16.18 32.24 -43.47
CA PHE A 50 -15.95 33.05 -42.27
C PHE A 50 -16.73 32.53 -41.06
N PHE A 51 -17.99 32.14 -41.21
CA PHE A 51 -18.77 31.52 -40.12
C PHE A 51 -18.18 30.18 -39.69
N VAL A 52 -17.77 29.32 -40.62
CA VAL A 52 -17.09 28.05 -40.31
C VAL A 52 -15.77 28.30 -39.59
N LEU A 53 -14.96 29.27 -40.05
CA LEU A 53 -13.72 29.66 -39.39
C LEU A 53 -13.98 30.16 -37.96
N LEU A 54 -15.00 31.00 -37.76
CA LEU A 54 -15.39 31.52 -36.44
C LEU A 54 -15.86 30.40 -35.51
N ILE A 55 -16.62 29.42 -36.03
CA ILE A 55 -17.00 28.21 -35.29
C ILE A 55 -15.76 27.38 -34.92
N CYS A 56 -14.82 27.14 -35.85
CA CYS A 56 -13.58 26.41 -35.57
C CYS A 56 -12.71 27.12 -34.52
N ILE A 57 -12.59 28.45 -34.59
CA ILE A 57 -11.88 29.27 -33.59
C ILE A 57 -12.61 29.20 -32.23
N GLY A 58 -13.93 29.30 -32.22
CA GLY A 58 -14.74 29.18 -31.01
C GLY A 58 -14.62 27.81 -30.34
N LEU A 59 -14.65 26.73 -31.12
CA LEU A 59 -14.41 25.36 -30.64
C LEU A 59 -12.98 25.15 -30.15
N PHE A 60 -11.98 25.73 -30.81
CA PHE A 60 -10.58 25.68 -30.36
C PHE A 60 -10.39 26.41 -29.02
N ILE A 61 -10.93 27.62 -28.89
CA ILE A 61 -10.93 28.38 -27.64
C ILE A 61 -11.65 27.59 -26.54
N PHE A 62 -12.86 27.07 -26.83
CA PHE A 62 -13.62 26.24 -25.88
C PHE A 62 -12.82 25.01 -25.45
N TYR A 63 -12.16 24.30 -26.36
CA TYR A 63 -11.34 23.14 -26.04
C TYR A 63 -10.15 23.47 -25.11
N VAL A 64 -9.45 24.59 -25.38
CA VAL A 64 -8.33 25.05 -24.52
C VAL A 64 -8.82 25.49 -23.14
N LEU A 65 -9.99 26.14 -23.04
CA LEU A 65 -10.61 26.46 -21.75
C LEU A 65 -11.09 25.19 -21.03
N ALA A 66 -11.72 24.24 -21.73
CA ALA A 66 -12.22 23.01 -21.14
C ALA A 66 -11.09 22.18 -20.53
N ASP A 67 -9.96 22.01 -21.23
CA ASP A 67 -8.78 21.28 -20.74
C ASP A 67 -8.13 21.90 -19.48
N ARG A 68 -8.49 23.15 -19.15
CA ARG A 68 -7.90 23.95 -18.07
C ARG A 68 -8.86 24.23 -16.90
N TYR A 69 -10.17 24.05 -17.08
CA TYR A 69 -11.19 24.35 -16.04
C TYR A 69 -12.13 23.18 -15.74
N ILE A 70 -12.37 22.30 -16.73
CA ILE A 70 -13.17 21.08 -16.59
C ILE A 70 -12.40 19.87 -17.15
N PRO A 71 -11.15 19.63 -16.70
CA PRO A 71 -10.34 18.56 -17.26
C PRO A 71 -11.00 17.21 -17.01
N SER A 72 -11.08 16.41 -18.08
CA SER A 72 -11.63 15.06 -18.07
C SER A 72 -10.60 14.05 -18.56
N THR A 73 -10.68 12.82 -18.05
CA THR A 73 -9.83 11.72 -18.48
C THR A 73 -10.58 10.39 -18.42
N ASP A 74 -10.41 9.61 -19.48
CA ASP A 74 -10.81 8.19 -19.61
C ASP A 74 -9.70 7.25 -19.11
N MET A 75 -8.52 7.80 -18.84
CA MET A 75 -7.38 7.10 -18.28
C MET A 75 -7.45 7.16 -16.75
N ALA A 76 -8.50 6.58 -16.16
CA ALA A 76 -8.59 6.39 -14.71
C ALA A 76 -8.83 4.92 -14.34
N ARG A 77 -8.30 4.51 -13.18
CA ARG A 77 -8.43 3.14 -12.66
C ARG A 77 -8.77 3.14 -11.18
N VAL A 78 -9.72 2.29 -10.81
CA VAL A 78 -10.05 1.99 -9.42
C VAL A 78 -8.88 1.24 -8.78
N ARG A 79 -8.40 1.74 -7.66
CA ARG A 79 -7.35 1.14 -6.81
C ARG A 79 -7.91 0.85 -5.43
N GLY A 80 -7.31 -0.10 -4.74
CA GLY A 80 -7.50 -0.30 -3.31
C GLY A 80 -6.29 -1.01 -2.74
N TYR A 81 -6.21 -1.14 -1.42
CA TYR A 81 -5.11 -1.87 -0.80
C TYR A 81 -5.19 -3.37 -1.13
N VAL A 82 -4.14 -3.85 -1.79
CA VAL A 82 -3.94 -5.25 -2.16
C VAL A 82 -2.86 -5.82 -1.23
N ILE A 83 -3.27 -6.69 -0.31
CA ILE A 83 -2.44 -7.20 0.78
C ILE A 83 -2.12 -8.68 0.50
N PRO A 84 -0.85 -9.06 0.32
CA PRO A 84 -0.46 -10.47 0.18
C PRO A 84 -0.57 -11.17 1.54
N VAL A 85 -1.55 -12.07 1.69
CA VAL A 85 -1.73 -12.85 2.92
C VAL A 85 -0.64 -13.91 2.97
N THR A 86 0.23 -13.75 3.96
CA THR A 86 1.52 -14.42 4.09
C THR A 86 1.58 -15.11 5.44
N PRO A 87 1.89 -16.42 5.51
CA PRO A 87 1.98 -17.14 6.77
C PRO A 87 3.25 -16.71 7.51
N LEU A 88 3.15 -16.63 8.84
CA LEU A 88 4.29 -16.34 9.71
C LEU A 88 5.01 -17.62 10.16
N VAL A 89 4.36 -18.78 10.01
CA VAL A 89 4.88 -20.11 10.34
C VAL A 89 4.80 -21.02 9.11
N SER A 90 5.56 -22.11 9.07
CA SER A 90 5.62 -23.03 7.91
C SER A 90 4.95 -24.36 8.24
N GLY A 91 4.20 -24.94 7.30
CA GLY A 91 3.60 -26.25 7.52
C GLY A 91 2.64 -26.64 6.40
N ARG A 92 2.03 -27.82 6.53
CA ARG A 92 1.02 -28.30 5.59
C ARG A 92 -0.30 -27.54 5.81
N VAL A 93 -0.93 -27.07 4.75
CA VAL A 93 -2.30 -26.54 4.79
C VAL A 93 -3.26 -27.71 4.95
N VAL A 94 -4.12 -27.66 5.97
CA VAL A 94 -5.10 -28.70 6.30
C VAL A 94 -6.54 -28.29 5.99
N GLU A 95 -6.80 -26.98 5.85
CA GLU A 95 -8.15 -26.46 5.56
C GLU A 95 -8.02 -25.10 4.88
N VAL A 96 -8.81 -24.88 3.82
CA VAL A 96 -9.00 -23.58 3.16
C VAL A 96 -10.46 -23.18 3.34
N GLN A 97 -10.72 -22.18 4.19
CA GLN A 97 -12.06 -21.81 4.65
C GLN A 97 -12.73 -20.71 3.81
N VAL A 98 -12.20 -20.43 2.61
CA VAL A 98 -12.67 -19.33 1.75
C VAL A 98 -12.73 -19.71 0.27
N GLU A 99 -13.78 -19.22 -0.40
CA GLU A 99 -14.01 -19.39 -1.84
C GLU A 99 -13.50 -18.19 -2.66
N PRO A 100 -13.22 -18.36 -3.97
CA PRO A 100 -12.74 -17.27 -4.82
C PRO A 100 -13.74 -16.11 -4.93
N ASN A 101 -13.29 -14.90 -4.63
CA ASN A 101 -14.09 -13.67 -4.58
C ASN A 101 -15.14 -13.61 -3.45
N GLN A 102 -15.04 -14.49 -2.45
CA GLN A 102 -15.85 -14.38 -1.24
C GLN A 102 -15.48 -13.11 -0.46
N VAL A 103 -16.51 -12.45 0.09
CA VAL A 103 -16.35 -11.33 1.04
C VAL A 103 -16.19 -11.91 2.44
N VAL A 104 -15.15 -11.47 3.15
CA VAL A 104 -14.81 -11.90 4.51
C VAL A 104 -14.77 -10.69 5.47
N GLN A 105 -15.03 -10.95 6.74
CA GLN A 105 -15.00 -9.99 7.85
C GLN A 105 -13.64 -10.03 8.58
N PRO A 106 -13.24 -8.95 9.28
CA PRO A 106 -12.01 -8.95 10.07
C PRO A 106 -12.00 -10.08 11.12
N GLY A 107 -10.92 -10.85 11.15
CA GLY A 107 -10.76 -11.99 12.06
C GLY A 107 -11.26 -13.34 11.52
N ASP A 108 -12.01 -13.37 10.41
CA ASP A 108 -12.41 -14.61 9.75
C ASP A 108 -11.17 -15.42 9.37
N ALA A 109 -11.20 -16.73 9.63
CA ALA A 109 -10.12 -17.63 9.28
C ALA A 109 -10.16 -17.94 7.77
N LEU A 110 -9.00 -17.82 7.12
CA LEU A 110 -8.84 -17.99 5.68
C LEU A 110 -8.21 -19.36 5.35
N ILE A 111 -7.11 -19.66 6.05
CA ILE A 111 -6.30 -20.87 5.85
C ILE A 111 -5.88 -21.38 7.22
N ARG A 112 -5.97 -22.69 7.43
CA ARG A 112 -5.39 -23.37 8.59
C ARG A 112 -4.20 -24.21 8.15
N ILE A 113 -3.05 -23.94 8.77
CA ILE A 113 -1.86 -24.80 8.76
C ILE A 113 -2.04 -25.86 9.85
N ASP A 114 -1.52 -27.07 9.62
CA ASP A 114 -1.52 -28.17 10.57
C ASP A 114 -0.97 -27.71 11.94
N PRO A 115 -1.77 -27.73 13.01
CA PRO A 115 -1.34 -27.26 14.32
C PRO A 115 -0.59 -28.33 15.13
N ALA A 116 -0.50 -29.59 14.68
CA ALA A 116 -0.01 -30.70 15.51
C ALA A 116 1.41 -30.47 16.07
N ASP A 117 2.37 -30.13 15.20
CA ASP A 117 3.75 -29.83 15.61
C ASP A 117 3.82 -28.62 16.56
N TYR A 118 2.93 -27.64 16.39
CA TYR A 118 2.86 -26.43 17.21
C TYR A 118 2.21 -26.68 18.57
N GLN A 119 1.21 -27.57 18.65
CA GLN A 119 0.61 -28.03 19.91
C GLN A 119 1.65 -28.82 20.72
N LEU A 120 2.38 -29.74 20.10
CA LEU A 120 3.49 -30.46 20.74
C LEU A 120 4.59 -29.50 21.23
N ALA A 121 4.91 -28.46 20.47
CA ALA A 121 5.87 -27.43 20.90
C ALA A 121 5.37 -26.60 22.11
N VAL A 122 4.06 -26.36 22.22
CA VAL A 122 3.45 -25.75 23.42
C VAL A 122 3.58 -26.70 24.61
N GLU A 123 3.19 -27.96 24.47
CA GLU A 123 3.31 -28.97 25.53
C GLU A 123 4.77 -29.14 26.01
N GLU A 124 5.75 -29.21 25.09
CA GLU A 124 7.17 -29.28 25.45
C GLU A 124 7.61 -28.05 26.25
N ALA A 125 7.16 -26.85 25.84
CA ALA A 125 7.49 -25.60 26.53
C ALA A 125 6.83 -25.49 27.91
N GLU A 126 5.60 -26.01 28.07
CA GLU A 126 4.93 -26.14 29.38
C GLU A 126 5.72 -27.08 30.31
N GLN A 127 6.13 -28.25 29.81
CA GLN A 127 7.01 -29.16 30.58
C GLN A 127 8.36 -28.52 30.90
N GLY A 128 8.89 -27.68 30.01
CA GLY A 128 10.08 -26.86 30.25
C GLY A 128 9.90 -25.87 31.41
N LEU A 129 8.72 -25.24 31.51
CA LEU A 129 8.35 -24.35 32.61
C LEU A 129 8.18 -25.11 33.94
N VAL A 130 7.57 -26.30 33.92
CA VAL A 130 7.48 -27.17 35.11
C VAL A 130 8.86 -27.58 35.61
N LYS A 131 9.77 -28.01 34.72
CA LYS A 131 11.16 -28.36 35.06
C LYS A 131 11.94 -27.15 35.62
N ALA A 132 11.75 -25.96 35.07
CA ALA A 132 12.32 -24.73 35.63
C ALA A 132 11.80 -24.44 37.05
N GLY A 133 10.49 -24.60 37.27
CA GLY A 133 9.86 -24.43 38.59
C GLY A 133 10.39 -25.42 39.63
N GLN A 134 10.55 -26.68 39.25
CA GLN A 134 11.19 -27.71 40.09
C GLN A 134 12.63 -27.36 40.44
N SER A 135 13.42 -26.88 39.47
CA SER A 135 14.82 -26.45 39.72
C SER A 135 14.90 -25.29 40.71
N VAL A 136 14.04 -24.27 40.58
CA VAL A 136 13.94 -23.16 41.54
C VAL A 136 13.48 -23.65 42.91
N GLY A 137 12.59 -24.66 42.98
CA GLY A 137 12.22 -25.33 44.23
C GLY A 137 13.42 -25.97 44.93
N VAL A 138 14.25 -26.73 44.21
CA VAL A 138 15.48 -27.35 44.73
C VAL A 138 16.48 -26.29 45.20
N GLN A 139 16.69 -25.22 44.42
CA GLN A 139 17.56 -24.10 44.81
C GLN A 139 17.05 -23.39 46.07
N THR A 140 15.74 -23.22 46.21
CA THR A 140 15.11 -22.62 47.40
C THR A 140 15.31 -23.51 48.64
N ALA A 141 15.16 -24.82 48.51
CA ALA A 141 15.45 -25.78 49.58
C ALA A 141 16.95 -25.78 49.96
N SER A 142 17.85 -25.62 48.99
CA SER A 142 19.29 -25.46 49.23
C SER A 142 19.62 -24.22 50.06
N VAL A 143 19.01 -23.07 49.74
CA VAL A 143 19.15 -21.84 50.55
C VAL A 143 18.63 -22.05 51.98
N ALA A 144 17.49 -22.72 52.15
CA ALA A 144 16.96 -23.04 53.49
C ALA A 144 17.91 -23.96 54.28
N SER A 145 18.50 -24.98 53.64
CA SER A 145 19.50 -25.86 54.26
C SER A 145 20.78 -25.12 54.65
N ALA A 146 21.29 -24.24 53.79
CA ALA A 146 22.47 -23.42 54.09
C ALA A 146 22.20 -22.44 55.24
N GLN A 147 20.99 -21.86 55.29
CA GLN A 147 20.57 -20.96 56.37
C GLN A 147 20.49 -21.69 57.72
N ALA A 148 20.00 -22.93 57.76
CA ALA A 148 19.99 -23.75 58.97
C ALA A 148 21.43 -24.04 59.46
N LYS A 149 22.33 -24.46 58.55
CA LYS A 149 23.75 -24.72 58.88
C LYS A 149 24.47 -23.48 59.42
N LEU A 150 24.13 -22.29 58.92
CA LEU A 150 24.64 -21.03 59.46
C LEU A 150 24.12 -20.77 60.88
N SER A 151 22.84 -20.99 61.14
CA SER A 151 22.24 -20.87 62.48
C SER A 151 22.90 -21.83 63.48
N ASP A 152 23.16 -23.08 63.09
CA ASP A 152 23.87 -24.06 63.91
C ASP A 152 25.31 -23.62 64.23
N ALA A 153 26.03 -23.13 63.21
CA ALA A 153 27.40 -22.62 63.38
C ALA A 153 27.45 -21.41 64.32
N LEU A 154 26.48 -20.49 64.22
CA LEU A 154 26.36 -19.33 65.09
C LEU A 154 26.04 -19.73 66.54
N ALA A 155 25.13 -20.69 66.74
CA ALA A 155 24.80 -21.22 68.07
C ALA A 155 26.01 -21.88 68.74
N ASN A 156 26.75 -22.71 67.98
CA ASN A 156 27.99 -23.31 68.45
C ASN A 156 29.06 -22.25 68.78
N GLN A 157 29.25 -21.25 67.91
CA GLN A 157 30.18 -20.15 68.17
C GLN A 157 29.81 -19.38 69.45
N ALA A 158 28.53 -19.11 69.71
CA ALA A 158 28.07 -18.44 70.92
C ALA A 158 28.34 -19.27 72.19
N HIS A 159 28.14 -20.59 72.11
CA HIS A 159 28.48 -21.52 73.19
C HIS A 159 29.99 -21.50 73.51
N ILE A 160 30.83 -21.73 72.50
CA ILE A 160 32.30 -21.73 72.63
C ILE A 160 32.81 -20.36 73.10
N ARG A 161 32.26 -19.25 72.60
CA ARG A 161 32.60 -17.89 73.06
C ARG A 161 32.29 -17.69 74.54
N THR A 162 31.17 -18.21 75.02
CA THR A 162 30.76 -18.09 76.43
C THR A 162 31.69 -18.89 77.34
N GLN A 163 32.03 -20.12 76.96
CA GLN A 163 33.02 -20.94 77.68
C GLN A 163 34.42 -20.29 77.66
N ALA A 164 34.88 -19.86 76.48
CA ALA A 164 36.17 -19.20 76.31
C ALA A 164 36.30 -17.94 77.16
N SER A 165 35.23 -17.14 77.27
CA SER A 165 35.22 -15.94 78.11
C SER A 165 35.49 -16.27 79.60
N ARG A 166 34.93 -17.37 80.11
CA ARG A 166 35.19 -17.83 81.49
C ARG A 166 36.62 -18.34 81.64
N ILE A 167 37.07 -19.23 80.76
CA ILE A 167 38.40 -19.87 80.84
C ILE A 167 39.51 -18.83 80.72
N LEU A 168 39.40 -17.89 79.76
CA LEU A 168 40.39 -16.83 79.56
C LEU A 168 40.42 -15.83 80.72
N ALA A 169 39.28 -15.57 81.39
CA ALA A 169 39.24 -14.76 82.60
C ALA A 169 39.90 -15.47 83.81
N MET A 170 39.74 -16.78 83.94
CA MET A 170 40.42 -17.59 84.97
C MET A 170 41.93 -17.70 84.70
N ALA A 171 42.34 -17.87 83.44
CA ALA A 171 43.75 -17.88 83.06
C ALA A 171 44.46 -16.54 83.36
N LYS A 172 43.79 -15.39 83.15
CA LYS A 172 44.30 -14.06 83.57
C LYS A 172 44.52 -13.94 85.08
N LYS A 173 43.82 -14.74 85.89
CA LYS A 173 43.98 -14.80 87.36
C LYS A 173 44.98 -15.86 87.82
N GLY A 174 45.66 -16.56 86.90
CA GLY A 174 46.60 -17.64 87.21
C GLY A 174 45.93 -18.97 87.63
N ILE A 175 44.60 -19.08 87.52
CA ILE A 175 43.83 -20.26 87.98
C ILE A 175 43.90 -21.43 86.99
N VAL A 176 44.15 -21.13 85.70
CA VAL A 176 44.14 -22.12 84.61
C VAL A 176 45.48 -22.08 83.85
N PRO A 177 46.08 -23.23 83.48
CA PRO A 177 47.33 -23.27 82.72
C PRO A 177 47.28 -22.55 81.39
N LYS A 178 48.41 -21.95 80.98
CA LYS A 178 48.54 -21.22 79.70
C LYS A 178 48.17 -22.08 78.48
N ALA A 179 48.55 -23.36 78.47
CA ALA A 179 48.22 -24.29 77.40
C ALA A 179 46.70 -24.46 77.17
N GLU A 180 45.89 -24.50 78.23
CA GLU A 180 44.43 -24.61 78.12
C GLU A 180 43.81 -23.29 77.63
N ALA A 181 44.40 -22.14 77.98
CA ALA A 181 44.02 -20.85 77.44
C ALA A 181 44.33 -20.74 75.92
N ASP A 182 45.46 -21.27 75.47
CA ASP A 182 45.84 -21.27 74.04
C ASP A 182 44.97 -22.25 73.23
N LYS A 183 44.69 -23.45 73.75
CA LYS A 183 43.70 -24.39 73.21
C LYS A 183 42.31 -23.73 73.09
N THR A 184 41.88 -23.01 74.12
CA THR A 184 40.61 -22.25 74.12
C THR A 184 40.57 -21.17 73.03
N ARG A 185 41.68 -20.44 72.82
CA ARG A 185 41.80 -19.46 71.72
C ARG A 185 41.67 -20.14 70.35
N ALA A 186 42.34 -21.28 70.17
CA ALA A 186 42.27 -22.06 68.93
C ALA A 186 40.85 -22.59 68.66
N SER A 187 40.15 -23.11 69.68
CA SER A 187 38.75 -23.54 69.56
C SER A 187 37.81 -22.40 69.18
N LEU A 188 37.98 -21.21 69.76
CA LEU A 188 37.20 -20.02 69.39
C LEU A 188 37.51 -19.53 67.96
N ALA A 189 38.78 -19.61 67.52
CA ALA A 189 39.17 -19.28 66.15
C ALA A 189 38.57 -20.26 65.13
N SER A 190 38.59 -21.56 65.42
CA SER A 190 37.94 -22.61 64.62
C SER A 190 36.42 -22.39 64.51
N ALA A 191 35.74 -22.11 65.62
CA ALA A 191 34.30 -21.81 65.61
C ALA A 191 33.95 -20.51 64.83
N LYS A 192 34.87 -19.54 64.75
CA LYS A 192 34.72 -18.37 63.88
C LYS A 192 34.84 -18.74 62.40
N ALA A 193 35.88 -19.49 62.02
CA ALA A 193 36.07 -19.95 60.65
C ALA A 193 34.89 -20.82 60.15
N GLN A 194 34.28 -21.61 61.04
CA GLN A 194 33.09 -22.40 60.69
C GLN A 194 31.87 -21.53 60.36
N VAL A 195 31.65 -20.42 61.09
CA VAL A 195 30.59 -19.44 60.77
C VAL A 195 30.86 -18.74 59.45
N GLU A 196 32.11 -18.33 59.20
CA GLU A 196 32.52 -17.70 57.95
C GLU A 196 32.31 -18.62 56.74
N SER A 197 32.68 -19.91 56.86
CA SER A 197 32.40 -20.94 55.85
C SER A 197 30.89 -21.14 55.63
N ALA A 198 30.10 -21.23 56.70
CA ALA A 198 28.65 -21.39 56.59
C ALA A 198 27.97 -20.16 55.95
N GLN A 199 28.46 -18.95 56.24
CA GLN A 199 28.02 -17.70 55.60
C GLN A 199 28.35 -17.70 54.10
N ALA A 200 29.57 -18.07 53.72
CA ALA A 200 29.98 -18.16 52.32
C ALA A 200 29.12 -19.17 51.54
N ASN A 201 28.84 -20.33 52.13
CA ASN A 201 27.95 -21.35 51.54
C ASN A 201 26.50 -20.82 51.37
N LEU A 202 25.99 -20.02 52.31
CA LEU A 202 24.68 -19.39 52.20
C LEU A 202 24.63 -18.35 51.07
N GLU A 203 25.65 -17.48 50.96
CA GLU A 203 25.70 -16.51 49.86
C GLU A 203 25.90 -17.19 48.50
N GLN A 204 26.65 -18.30 48.43
CA GLN A 204 26.73 -19.13 47.23
C GLN A 204 25.36 -19.69 46.84
N ALA A 205 24.61 -20.27 47.79
CA ALA A 205 23.27 -20.80 47.53
C ALA A 205 22.28 -19.71 47.10
N LYS A 206 22.32 -18.52 47.73
CA LYS A 206 21.51 -17.36 47.33
C LYS A 206 21.86 -16.89 45.92
N THR A 207 23.15 -16.86 45.57
CA THR A 207 23.63 -16.45 44.24
C THR A 207 23.18 -17.44 43.17
N GLN A 208 23.20 -18.75 43.48
CA GLN A 208 22.68 -19.80 42.59
C GLN A 208 21.16 -19.68 42.38
N LEU A 209 20.39 -19.37 43.43
CA LEU A 209 18.94 -19.11 43.32
C LEU A 209 18.63 -17.83 42.53
N GLY A 210 19.50 -16.82 42.63
CA GLY A 210 19.36 -15.55 41.93
C GLY A 210 18.08 -14.79 42.30
N ALA A 211 17.45 -14.16 41.30
CA ALA A 211 16.20 -13.43 41.49
C ALA A 211 15.03 -14.39 41.81
N LYS A 212 14.10 -13.95 42.66
CA LYS A 212 12.96 -14.77 43.13
C LYS A 212 11.78 -14.79 42.15
N GLY A 213 11.03 -15.89 42.14
CA GLY A 213 9.76 -16.02 41.43
C GLY A 213 9.88 -15.88 39.92
N LYS A 214 8.92 -15.19 39.28
CA LYS A 214 8.88 -14.99 37.82
C LYS A 214 10.08 -14.20 37.25
N ASN A 215 10.84 -13.51 38.11
CA ASN A 215 12.04 -12.77 37.72
C ASN A 215 13.31 -13.65 37.74
N ASN A 216 13.24 -14.89 38.23
CA ASN A 216 14.33 -15.86 38.06
C ASN A 216 14.61 -16.07 36.56
N SER A 217 15.88 -16.05 36.15
CA SER A 217 16.28 -16.13 34.75
C SER A 217 15.86 -17.44 34.06
N GLN A 218 15.86 -18.56 34.79
CA GLN A 218 15.44 -19.86 34.28
C GLN A 218 13.92 -19.89 34.06
N MET A 219 13.14 -19.40 35.04
CA MET A 219 11.68 -19.26 34.93
C MET A 219 11.28 -18.34 33.79
N LYS A 220 11.94 -17.18 33.67
CA LYS A 220 11.66 -16.20 32.60
C LYS A 220 12.00 -16.77 31.23
N SER A 221 13.12 -17.50 31.10
CA SER A 221 13.51 -18.17 29.84
C SER A 221 12.48 -19.23 29.43
N ALA A 222 12.03 -20.09 30.36
CA ALA A 222 11.01 -21.09 30.07
C ALA A 222 9.65 -20.46 29.72
N LEU A 223 9.24 -19.42 30.43
CA LEU A 223 8.00 -18.69 30.15
C LEU A 223 8.04 -18.01 28.77
N LEU A 224 9.18 -17.43 28.35
CA LEU A 224 9.34 -16.86 27.02
C LEU A 224 9.31 -17.92 25.91
N LYS A 225 9.82 -19.13 26.16
CA LYS A 225 9.68 -20.26 25.24
C LYS A 225 8.22 -20.68 25.08
N LEU A 226 7.47 -20.76 26.19
CA LEU A 226 6.04 -21.06 26.17
C LEU A 226 5.24 -20.01 25.40
N GLN A 227 5.46 -18.71 25.69
CA GLN A 227 4.81 -17.62 24.96
C GLN A 227 5.14 -17.65 23.46
N LYS A 228 6.38 -17.99 23.09
CA LYS A 228 6.74 -18.15 21.68
C LYS A 228 5.98 -19.32 21.04
N ALA A 229 5.96 -20.49 21.66
CA ALA A 229 5.25 -21.66 21.14
C ALA A 229 3.74 -21.40 20.98
N GLN A 230 3.12 -20.72 21.96
CA GLN A 230 1.72 -20.32 21.91
C GLN A 230 1.43 -19.33 20.77
N LEU A 231 2.32 -18.35 20.57
CA LEU A 231 2.20 -17.38 19.47
C LEU A 231 2.40 -18.05 18.10
N ASP A 232 3.35 -18.98 17.98
CA ASP A 232 3.58 -19.72 16.74
C ASP A 232 2.43 -20.71 16.45
N LEU A 233 1.78 -21.27 17.48
CA LEU A 233 0.51 -22.01 17.37
C LEU A 233 -0.66 -21.11 16.91
N GLU A 234 -0.82 -19.92 17.48
CA GLU A 234 -1.85 -18.96 17.05
C GLU A 234 -1.71 -18.60 15.56
N ARG A 235 -0.46 -18.43 15.11
CA ARG A 235 -0.09 -18.11 13.71
C ARG A 235 -0.36 -19.22 12.71
N THR A 236 -0.75 -20.43 13.14
CA THR A 236 -1.19 -21.51 12.23
C THR A 236 -2.50 -21.16 11.52
N VAL A 237 -3.32 -20.27 12.11
CA VAL A 237 -4.58 -19.78 11.51
C VAL A 237 -4.35 -18.41 10.90
N LEU A 238 -4.33 -18.33 9.57
CA LEU A 238 -4.27 -17.06 8.86
C LEU A 238 -5.67 -16.45 8.83
N ARG A 239 -5.78 -15.19 9.25
CA ARG A 239 -7.07 -14.47 9.37
C ARG A 239 -7.13 -13.24 8.47
N ALA A 240 -8.35 -12.83 8.11
CA ALA A 240 -8.60 -11.60 7.40
C ALA A 240 -8.21 -10.38 8.26
N PRO A 241 -7.41 -9.42 7.75
CA PRO A 241 -6.98 -8.25 8.51
C PRO A 241 -8.05 -7.15 8.61
N ALA A 242 -8.99 -7.11 7.65
CA ALA A 242 -10.05 -6.13 7.51
C ALA A 242 -11.26 -6.77 6.79
N ILE A 243 -12.34 -6.02 6.57
CA ILE A 243 -13.40 -6.43 5.65
C ILE A 243 -12.91 -6.31 4.19
N GLY A 244 -13.13 -7.33 3.38
CA GLY A 244 -12.62 -7.34 2.01
C GLY A 244 -12.87 -8.62 1.23
N GLY A 245 -12.29 -8.71 0.04
CA GLY A 245 -12.42 -9.86 -0.86
C GLY A 245 -11.15 -10.69 -0.95
N VAL A 246 -11.30 -12.02 -0.92
CA VAL A 246 -10.20 -12.96 -1.21
C VAL A 246 -10.11 -13.18 -2.72
N SER A 247 -8.93 -12.96 -3.29
CA SER A 247 -8.68 -13.14 -4.73
C SER A 247 -7.35 -13.87 -4.99
N ASN A 248 -7.24 -14.44 -6.19
CA ASN A 248 -6.02 -15.07 -6.72
C ASN A 248 -5.33 -16.01 -5.71
N PHE A 249 -6.07 -17.00 -5.18
CA PHE A 249 -5.47 -18.16 -4.54
C PHE A 249 -5.46 -19.34 -5.51
N ARG A 250 -4.32 -20.03 -5.60
CA ARG A 250 -4.15 -21.33 -6.27
C ARG A 250 -3.64 -22.33 -5.23
N LEU A 251 -4.41 -22.41 -4.15
CA LEU A 251 -4.10 -23.14 -2.95
C LEU A 251 -5.20 -24.16 -2.73
N ASP A 252 -4.80 -25.39 -2.44
CA ASP A 252 -5.67 -26.50 -2.12
C ASP A 252 -5.11 -27.22 -0.88
N GLU A 253 -5.91 -28.06 -0.25
CA GLU A 253 -5.50 -28.83 0.92
C GLU A 253 -4.29 -29.72 0.61
N GLY A 254 -3.37 -29.81 1.56
CA GLY A 254 -2.10 -30.53 1.38
C GLY A 254 -0.96 -29.72 0.78
N PHE A 255 -1.18 -28.47 0.32
CA PHE A 255 -0.07 -27.57 -0.04
C PHE A 255 0.85 -27.31 1.17
N TYR A 256 2.16 -27.20 0.95
CA TYR A 256 3.12 -26.86 2.01
C TYR A 256 3.41 -25.35 2.03
N ALA A 257 2.79 -24.65 2.97
CA ALA A 257 3.00 -23.22 3.21
C ALA A 257 4.40 -22.96 3.80
N ARG A 258 5.08 -21.95 3.26
CA ARG A 258 6.39 -21.48 3.76
C ARG A 258 6.23 -20.10 4.37
N SER A 259 6.74 -19.92 5.59
CA SER A 259 6.79 -18.62 6.26
C SER A 259 7.42 -17.56 5.34
N GLY A 260 6.77 -16.40 5.22
CA GLY A 260 7.20 -15.32 4.33
C GLY A 260 6.82 -15.44 2.85
N GLN A 261 6.22 -16.55 2.41
CA GLN A 261 5.73 -16.71 1.03
C GLN A 261 4.21 -16.46 0.93
N PRO A 262 3.75 -15.47 0.15
CA PRO A 262 2.31 -15.21 -0.04
C PRO A 262 1.54 -16.43 -0.54
N LEU A 263 0.38 -16.70 0.06
CA LEU A 263 -0.51 -17.81 -0.32
C LEU A 263 -1.74 -17.35 -1.11
N LEU A 264 -2.28 -16.18 -0.77
CA LEU A 264 -3.42 -15.56 -1.44
C LEU A 264 -3.31 -14.03 -1.43
N THR A 265 -4.16 -13.39 -2.23
CA THR A 265 -4.26 -11.92 -2.29
C THR A 265 -5.56 -11.46 -1.63
N PHE A 266 -5.46 -10.62 -0.61
CA PHE A 266 -6.61 -9.97 0.02
C PHE A 266 -6.77 -8.55 -0.53
N VAL A 267 -8.00 -8.12 -0.80
CA VAL A 267 -8.32 -6.78 -1.32
C VAL A 267 -9.23 -6.06 -0.32
N SER A 268 -8.79 -4.94 0.26
CA SER A 268 -9.58 -4.14 1.20
C SER A 268 -10.87 -3.65 0.54
N GLY A 269 -12.00 -3.76 1.24
CA GLY A 269 -13.31 -3.31 0.76
C GLY A 269 -13.65 -1.85 1.07
N GLU A 270 -12.93 -1.23 2.00
CA GLU A 270 -13.21 0.13 2.48
C GLU A 270 -12.28 1.16 1.83
N ASP A 271 -10.98 0.86 1.77
CA ASP A 271 -9.95 1.75 1.22
C ASP A 271 -9.84 1.61 -0.31
N VAL A 272 -10.80 2.22 -1.02
CA VAL A 272 -10.89 2.13 -2.49
C VAL A 272 -10.99 3.54 -3.09
N TRP A 273 -10.00 3.90 -3.90
CA TRP A 273 -9.83 5.21 -4.54
C TRP A 273 -9.69 5.07 -6.06
N ILE A 274 -9.50 6.18 -6.77
CA ILE A 274 -9.22 6.20 -8.21
C ILE A 274 -7.90 6.92 -8.47
N ASP A 275 -7.00 6.27 -9.24
CA ASP A 275 -5.88 6.95 -9.89
C ASP A 275 -6.36 7.46 -11.25
N ALA A 276 -6.45 8.78 -11.44
CA ALA A 276 -6.83 9.38 -12.71
C ALA A 276 -5.65 10.14 -13.35
N TYR A 277 -5.29 9.80 -14.59
CA TYR A 277 -4.12 10.34 -15.27
C TYR A 277 -4.47 11.56 -16.13
N PHE A 278 -4.21 12.76 -15.62
CA PHE A 278 -4.49 14.04 -16.30
C PHE A 278 -3.26 14.60 -17.00
N ARG A 279 -3.47 15.44 -18.03
CA ARG A 279 -2.37 16.13 -18.73
C ARG A 279 -1.73 17.18 -17.83
N GLU A 280 -0.43 17.37 -17.93
CA GLU A 280 0.33 18.40 -17.18
C GLU A 280 -0.32 19.81 -17.25
N ASN A 281 -0.75 20.24 -18.45
CA ASN A 281 -1.42 21.53 -18.66
C ASN A 281 -2.73 21.69 -17.86
N SER A 282 -3.44 20.59 -17.60
CA SER A 282 -4.70 20.55 -16.87
C SER A 282 -4.51 20.73 -15.37
N LEU A 283 -3.38 20.31 -14.82
CA LEU A 283 -3.11 20.32 -13.37
C LEU A 283 -3.02 21.73 -12.79
N GLY A 284 -2.55 22.70 -13.57
CA GLY A 284 -2.13 24.00 -13.03
C GLY A 284 -3.24 24.92 -12.50
N ASN A 285 -4.51 24.51 -12.56
CA ASN A 285 -5.63 25.14 -11.85
C ASN A 285 -6.25 24.23 -10.77
N MET A 286 -5.92 22.94 -10.77
CA MET A 286 -6.54 21.94 -9.92
C MET A 286 -5.91 21.95 -8.52
N ILE A 287 -6.74 21.84 -7.49
CA ILE A 287 -6.33 21.85 -6.10
C ILE A 287 -6.93 20.65 -5.34
N VAL A 288 -6.29 20.30 -4.21
CA VAL A 288 -6.83 19.30 -3.30
C VAL A 288 -8.15 19.81 -2.72
N GLY A 289 -9.22 19.00 -2.87
CA GLY A 289 -10.59 19.34 -2.47
C GLY A 289 -11.56 19.65 -3.62
N ASP A 290 -11.10 19.81 -4.86
CA ASP A 290 -11.98 20.07 -6.03
C ASP A 290 -13.07 19.01 -6.19
N GLU A 291 -14.30 19.41 -6.57
CA GLU A 291 -15.43 18.50 -6.85
C GLU A 291 -15.12 17.64 -8.10
N VAL A 292 -15.40 16.35 -8.01
CA VAL A 292 -15.20 15.37 -9.09
C VAL A 292 -16.49 14.60 -9.34
N GLU A 293 -16.89 14.47 -10.61
CA GLU A 293 -17.91 13.50 -11.03
C GLU A 293 -17.21 12.31 -11.71
N ILE A 294 -17.61 11.09 -11.33
CA ILE A 294 -16.96 9.82 -11.68
C ILE A 294 -18.00 8.90 -12.33
N VAL A 295 -17.65 8.26 -13.44
CA VAL A 295 -18.40 7.15 -14.06
C VAL A 295 -17.54 5.90 -13.96
N LEU A 296 -18.14 4.80 -13.49
CA LEU A 296 -17.49 3.49 -13.43
C LEU A 296 -18.03 2.62 -14.56
N ASP A 297 -17.16 1.99 -15.36
CA ASP A 297 -17.59 1.11 -16.46
C ASP A 297 -18.38 -0.11 -15.94
N TYR A 298 -18.13 -0.54 -14.70
CA TYR A 298 -18.90 -1.60 -14.04
C TYR A 298 -20.32 -1.16 -13.59
N ALA A 299 -20.61 0.14 -13.58
CA ALA A 299 -21.89 0.71 -13.15
C ALA A 299 -22.40 1.78 -14.15
N PRO A 300 -22.70 1.39 -15.40
CA PRO A 300 -23.14 2.32 -16.44
C PRO A 300 -24.45 3.01 -16.07
N GLY A 301 -24.67 4.21 -16.61
CA GLY A 301 -25.82 5.07 -16.30
C GLY A 301 -25.79 5.73 -14.93
N ARG A 302 -24.74 5.51 -14.11
CA ARG A 302 -24.56 6.16 -12.81
C ARG A 302 -23.39 7.14 -12.84
N VAL A 303 -23.52 8.21 -12.07
CA VAL A 303 -22.47 9.19 -11.81
C VAL A 303 -22.29 9.27 -10.30
N PHE A 304 -21.07 9.00 -9.84
CA PHE A 304 -20.67 9.08 -8.45
C PHE A 304 -19.96 10.41 -8.19
N LYS A 305 -19.94 10.84 -6.94
CA LYS A 305 -19.22 12.04 -6.52
C LYS A 305 -17.93 11.68 -5.78
N GLY A 306 -16.96 12.57 -5.86
CA GLY A 306 -15.71 12.48 -5.13
C GLY A 306 -14.98 13.81 -5.09
N LYS A 307 -13.79 13.78 -4.49
CA LYS A 307 -12.89 14.93 -4.41
C LYS A 307 -11.46 14.54 -4.78
N VAL A 308 -10.71 15.51 -5.29
CA VAL A 308 -9.25 15.40 -5.43
C VAL A 308 -8.64 15.28 -4.03
N ALA A 309 -8.11 14.11 -3.70
CA ALA A 309 -7.49 13.82 -2.40
C ALA A 309 -5.98 14.16 -2.41
N SER A 310 -5.28 13.87 -3.51
CA SER A 310 -3.90 14.31 -3.73
C SER A 310 -3.59 14.50 -5.21
N ILE A 311 -2.59 15.32 -5.47
CA ILE A 311 -1.97 15.51 -6.79
C ILE A 311 -0.53 15.05 -6.63
N ASP A 312 -0.09 14.07 -7.40
CA ASP A 312 1.23 13.47 -7.18
C ASP A 312 2.37 14.39 -7.63
N TRP A 313 3.35 14.59 -6.75
CA TRP A 313 4.48 15.50 -6.94
C TRP A 313 5.53 14.98 -7.95
N GLY A 314 5.40 13.74 -8.41
CA GLY A 314 6.29 13.13 -9.39
C GLY A 314 5.84 11.73 -9.80
N ILE A 315 6.12 11.36 -11.05
CA ILE A 315 5.85 10.03 -11.60
C ILE A 315 7.15 9.24 -11.77
N ASN A 316 7.12 7.96 -11.41
CA ASN A 316 8.22 7.05 -11.75
C ASN A 316 8.08 6.66 -13.24
N TRP A 317 9.02 7.10 -14.07
CA TRP A 317 9.04 6.93 -15.53
C TRP A 317 9.51 5.53 -15.97
N GLY A 318 8.98 4.47 -15.34
CA GLY A 318 9.32 3.08 -15.63
C GLY A 318 10.64 2.59 -15.01
N GLN A 319 11.30 3.39 -14.17
CA GLN A 319 12.44 2.96 -13.37
C GLN A 319 12.00 2.24 -12.10
N THR A 320 11.58 0.99 -12.24
CA THR A 320 11.72 0.06 -11.12
C THR A 320 13.21 -0.24 -10.97
N GLU A 321 13.95 0.58 -10.23
CA GLU A 321 15.33 0.26 -9.84
C GLU A 321 15.32 -0.90 -8.85
N GLN A 322 15.19 -2.12 -9.37
CA GLN A 322 15.60 -3.32 -8.67
C GLN A 322 17.14 -3.31 -8.64
N VAL A 323 17.67 -3.14 -7.43
CA VAL A 323 19.11 -3.19 -7.16
C VAL A 323 19.70 -4.47 -7.76
N GLY A 324 20.62 -4.32 -8.73
CA GLY A 324 21.35 -5.44 -9.33
C GLY A 324 21.02 -5.80 -10.77
N GLN A 325 20.16 -5.06 -11.48
CA GLN A 325 20.00 -5.21 -12.95
C GLN A 325 20.43 -3.96 -13.71
N LEU A 326 20.94 -4.14 -14.93
CA LEU A 326 21.31 -3.04 -15.83
C LEU A 326 20.05 -2.39 -16.41
N ALA A 327 20.06 -1.07 -16.54
CA ALA A 327 18.94 -0.29 -17.04
C ALA A 327 18.56 -0.68 -18.48
N SER A 328 17.32 -1.14 -18.69
CA SER A 328 16.75 -1.35 -20.01
C SER A 328 16.06 -0.07 -20.51
N VAL A 329 16.56 0.48 -21.62
CA VAL A 329 15.98 1.68 -22.23
C VAL A 329 14.76 1.30 -23.08
N SER A 330 13.56 1.65 -22.63
CA SER A 330 12.35 1.63 -23.48
C SER A 330 12.24 2.94 -24.26
N SER A 331 12.86 2.99 -25.44
CA SER A 331 12.75 4.14 -26.33
C SER A 331 11.38 4.18 -27.02
N GLN A 332 10.47 5.02 -26.51
CA GLN A 332 9.22 5.33 -27.21
C GLN A 332 9.51 6.10 -28.51
N THR A 333 9.25 5.46 -29.65
CA THR A 333 9.46 6.03 -30.99
C THR A 333 8.30 6.93 -31.40
N GLY A 334 8.50 8.25 -31.34
CA GLY A 334 7.55 9.25 -31.83
C GLY A 334 8.21 10.61 -32.07
N TRP A 335 7.90 11.25 -33.19
CA TRP A 335 8.45 12.57 -33.57
C TRP A 335 7.78 13.76 -32.87
N LEU A 336 6.71 13.49 -32.10
CA LEU A 336 6.04 14.43 -31.22
C LEU A 336 6.23 13.97 -29.77
N ARG A 337 6.61 14.90 -28.87
CA ARG A 337 6.67 14.65 -27.43
C ARG A 337 5.26 14.30 -26.94
N GLN A 338 5.03 13.05 -26.52
CA GLN A 338 3.76 12.67 -25.91
C GLN A 338 3.52 13.52 -24.66
N THR A 339 2.30 14.03 -24.48
CA THR A 339 1.94 14.83 -23.31
C THR A 339 2.09 13.98 -22.07
N GLN A 340 2.95 14.39 -21.14
CA GLN A 340 3.12 13.70 -19.87
C GLN A 340 1.81 13.80 -19.07
N ARG A 341 1.43 12.68 -18.46
CA ARG A 341 0.25 12.59 -17.62
C ARG A 341 0.64 12.27 -16.20
N PHE A 342 0.02 12.97 -15.26
CA PHE A 342 0.26 12.83 -13.83
C PHE A 342 -0.96 12.16 -13.19
N PRO A 343 -0.76 11.14 -12.34
CA PRO A 343 -1.81 10.57 -11.52
C PRO A 343 -2.31 11.61 -10.51
N VAL A 344 -3.63 11.61 -10.34
CA VAL A 344 -4.38 12.39 -9.38
C VAL A 344 -5.21 11.39 -8.59
N THR A 345 -5.03 11.36 -7.28
CA THR A 345 -5.76 10.45 -6.40
C THR A 345 -7.11 11.08 -6.07
N ILE A 346 -8.18 10.35 -6.36
CA ILE A 346 -9.56 10.79 -6.14
C ILE A 346 -10.23 9.85 -5.15
N GLN A 347 -10.82 10.44 -4.13
CA GLN A 347 -11.60 9.72 -3.12
C GLN A 347 -13.09 9.91 -3.38
N PHE A 348 -13.89 8.86 -3.18
CA PHE A 348 -15.34 8.94 -3.26
C PHE A 348 -15.90 9.75 -2.08
N ASP A 349 -16.90 10.60 -2.34
CA ASP A 349 -17.52 11.45 -1.32
C ASP A 349 -18.48 10.67 -0.40
N ASP A 350 -19.02 9.56 -0.89
CA ASP A 350 -19.97 8.72 -0.17
C ASP A 350 -19.78 7.22 -0.45
N ASP A 351 -20.55 6.41 0.29
CA ASP A 351 -20.59 4.97 0.14
C ASP A 351 -21.59 4.50 -0.95
N SER A 352 -22.12 5.39 -1.80
CA SER A 352 -23.05 5.01 -2.87
C SER A 352 -22.41 4.10 -3.93
N ALA A 353 -21.08 4.14 -4.04
CA ALA A 353 -20.27 3.25 -4.86
C ALA A 353 -19.89 1.91 -4.17
N ARG A 354 -20.20 1.71 -2.88
CA ARG A 354 -19.81 0.50 -2.12
C ARG A 354 -20.38 -0.76 -2.79
N GLY A 355 -19.52 -1.74 -3.05
CA GLY A 355 -19.84 -2.95 -3.84
C GLY A 355 -19.78 -2.79 -5.37
N LEU A 356 -19.73 -1.56 -5.90
CA LEU A 356 -19.53 -1.26 -7.33
C LEU A 356 -18.07 -0.92 -7.66
N ARG A 357 -17.29 -0.48 -6.65
CA ARG A 357 -15.83 -0.24 -6.78
C ARG A 357 -15.07 -1.58 -6.93
N ARG A 358 -14.76 -2.01 -8.15
CA ARG A 358 -13.89 -3.17 -8.43
C ARG A 358 -12.45 -2.71 -8.69
N VAL A 359 -11.50 -3.14 -7.85
CA VAL A 359 -10.07 -2.83 -8.02
C VAL A 359 -9.56 -3.34 -9.37
N GLY A 360 -8.85 -2.48 -10.11
CA GLY A 360 -8.43 -2.69 -11.49
C GLY A 360 -9.45 -2.26 -12.55
N GLY A 361 -10.69 -1.95 -12.15
CA GLY A 361 -11.74 -1.44 -13.05
C GLY A 361 -11.41 -0.07 -13.64
N GLN A 362 -11.97 0.20 -14.82
CA GLN A 362 -11.83 1.48 -15.52
C GLN A 362 -12.89 2.49 -15.05
N ALA A 363 -12.55 3.77 -15.17
CA ALA A 363 -13.43 4.88 -14.85
C ALA A 363 -13.17 6.07 -15.79
N ASP A 364 -14.23 6.81 -16.09
CA ASP A 364 -14.17 8.16 -16.68
C ASP A 364 -14.34 9.18 -15.54
N VAL A 365 -13.51 10.23 -15.56
CA VAL A 365 -13.42 11.22 -14.48
C VAL A 365 -13.45 12.62 -15.04
N ILE A 366 -14.21 13.53 -14.42
CA ILE A 366 -14.15 14.98 -14.66
C ILE A 366 -13.98 15.76 -13.36
N VAL A 367 -13.03 16.70 -13.33
CA VAL A 367 -12.72 17.56 -12.17
C VAL A 367 -13.21 18.98 -12.45
N TYR A 368 -13.75 19.65 -11.43
CA TYR A 368 -14.23 21.03 -11.51
C TYR A 368 -13.29 21.97 -10.73
N THR A 369 -12.30 22.57 -11.41
CA THR A 369 -11.21 23.34 -10.75
C THR A 369 -11.60 24.76 -10.32
N GLN A 370 -12.87 25.15 -10.44
CA GLN A 370 -13.40 26.44 -10.03
C GLN A 370 -14.88 26.31 -9.64
N GLU A 371 -15.25 26.85 -8.49
CA GLU A 371 -16.66 26.98 -8.12
C GLU A 371 -17.39 27.93 -9.09
N ASN A 372 -18.59 27.53 -9.54
CA ASN A 372 -19.54 28.35 -10.30
C ASN A 372 -19.10 28.86 -11.70
N SER A 373 -18.14 28.21 -12.37
CA SER A 373 -17.90 28.48 -13.79
C SER A 373 -19.05 27.99 -14.67
N ALA A 374 -19.42 28.76 -15.69
CA ALA A 374 -20.40 28.32 -16.70
C ALA A 374 -19.95 27.04 -17.44
N LEU A 375 -18.64 26.77 -17.48
CA LEU A 375 -18.07 25.53 -18.02
C LEU A 375 -18.48 24.30 -17.21
N ASN A 376 -18.73 24.42 -15.91
CA ASN A 376 -19.13 23.29 -15.06
C ASN A 376 -20.49 22.72 -15.49
N ILE A 377 -21.37 23.55 -16.07
CA ILE A 377 -22.65 23.08 -16.65
C ILE A 377 -22.38 22.18 -17.86
N PHE A 378 -21.43 22.55 -18.73
CA PHE A 378 -21.02 21.72 -19.86
C PHE A 378 -20.35 20.42 -19.41
N GLY A 379 -19.47 20.47 -18.40
CA GLY A 379 -18.88 19.27 -17.80
C GLY A 379 -19.93 18.32 -17.23
N ARG A 380 -20.90 18.85 -16.47
CA ARG A 380 -22.03 18.09 -15.90
C ARG A 380 -22.90 17.44 -16.97
N ILE A 381 -23.15 18.13 -18.08
CA ILE A 381 -23.86 17.55 -19.24
C ILE A 381 -23.00 16.47 -19.92
N TRP A 382 -21.71 16.73 -20.11
CA TRP A 382 -20.78 15.82 -20.77
C TRP A 382 -20.65 14.48 -20.01
N ILE A 383 -20.40 14.50 -18.71
CA ILE A 383 -20.24 13.27 -17.92
C ILE A 383 -21.55 12.45 -17.85
N ARG A 384 -22.72 13.09 -17.96
CA ARG A 384 -24.02 12.40 -18.07
C ARG A 384 -24.19 11.72 -19.44
N ILE A 385 -23.67 12.33 -20.51
CA ILE A 385 -23.60 11.69 -21.84
C ILE A 385 -22.62 10.50 -21.81
N VAL A 386 -21.43 10.67 -21.22
CA VAL A 386 -20.44 9.59 -21.05
C VAL A 386 -21.03 8.43 -20.23
N SER A 387 -21.72 8.72 -19.12
CA SER A 387 -22.43 7.74 -18.28
C SER A 387 -23.50 6.95 -19.04
N TRP A 388 -24.12 7.53 -20.07
CA TRP A 388 -25.04 6.79 -20.95
C TRP A 388 -24.32 6.02 -22.06
N LEU A 389 -23.19 6.56 -22.57
CA LEU A 389 -22.36 5.88 -23.57
C LEU A 389 -21.61 4.65 -23.00
N SER A 390 -21.35 4.58 -21.70
CA SER A 390 -20.73 3.41 -21.07
C SER A 390 -21.61 2.14 -21.07
N TYR A 391 -22.88 2.22 -21.51
CA TYR A 391 -23.68 1.03 -21.87
C TYR A 391 -23.24 0.35 -23.18
N VAL A 392 -22.45 1.04 -24.02
CA VAL A 392 -22.07 0.61 -25.38
C VAL A 392 -20.57 0.25 -25.48
N ARG A 393 -19.83 0.43 -24.38
CA ARG A 393 -18.38 0.22 -24.26
C ARG A 393 -18.06 -1.14 -23.67
#